data_AF-A0A1V4V7N4-F1
#
_entry.id   AF-A0A1V4V7N4-F1
#
_cell.length_a   1.000
_cell.length_b   1.000
_cell.length_c   1.000
_cell.angle_alpha   90.00
_cell.angle_beta   90.00
_cell.angle_gamma   90.00
#
_symmetry.space_group_name_H-M   'P 1'
#
loop_
_entity.id
_entity.type
_entity.pdbx_description
1 polymer ?
#
loop_
_entity_poly.entity_id
_entity_poly.type
_entity_poly.pdbx_seq_one_letter_code
_entity_poly.pdbx_strand_id
1 'polypeptide(L)'
;MVGNLATTTPDFSLEDIPGTSGRIDILCRCINSAFVLSHGIRRDVDAYLILRGGGAAKTIHLRGRDLRHLNPDERTTAALLKKALALEAESRWTKSTPGIFVRAGDLADLSIFRGGTTYYLREDGSDHRGLPLARDGTFVLGDHIGLSEADEAILAGLGAEIVSVGPKSLHADHCIVLINNELDRREVPSHPAGGRERRTNGDE
;
A
#
# COMPACT_ATOMS: atom_id res chain seq x y z
N MET A 1 -0.21 3.99 -4.11
CA MET A 1 -1.65 4.29 -3.99
C MET A 1 -1.89 5.71 -4.45
N VAL A 2 -2.89 5.93 -5.31
CA VAL A 2 -3.27 7.26 -5.81
C VAL A 2 -4.60 7.67 -5.20
N GLY A 3 -4.59 8.71 -4.36
CA GLY A 3 -5.77 9.35 -3.79
C GLY A 3 -6.11 10.61 -4.59
N ASN A 4 -7.08 10.50 -5.50
CA ASN A 4 -7.43 11.55 -6.45
C ASN A 4 -8.03 12.78 -5.75
N LEU A 5 -8.85 12.55 -4.73
CA LEU A 5 -9.49 13.62 -3.96
C LEU A 5 -8.81 13.88 -2.62
N ALA A 6 -7.87 13.02 -2.21
CA ALA A 6 -7.24 13.07 -0.90
C ALA A 6 -6.51 14.41 -0.70
N THR A 7 -6.90 15.17 0.31
CA THR A 7 -6.41 16.54 0.52
C THR A 7 -4.89 16.58 0.71
N THR A 8 -4.28 17.65 0.19
CA THR A 8 -2.85 17.93 0.30
C THR A 8 -2.51 18.84 1.49
N THR A 9 -3.52 19.31 2.23
CA THR A 9 -3.38 20.16 3.42
C THR A 9 -3.82 19.42 4.69
N PRO A 10 -3.38 19.86 5.89
CA PRO A 10 -3.82 19.25 7.14
C PRO A 10 -5.27 19.62 7.55
N ASP A 11 -5.97 20.41 6.73
CA ASP A 11 -7.24 21.05 7.08
C ASP A 11 -8.45 20.13 6.89
N PHE A 12 -8.44 18.99 7.58
CA PHE A 12 -9.54 18.04 7.62
C PHE A 12 -9.85 17.57 9.05
N SER A 13 -11.07 17.10 9.28
CA SER A 13 -11.54 16.61 10.58
C SER A 13 -11.14 15.15 10.80
N LEU A 14 -10.66 14.83 12.01
CA LEU A 14 -10.46 13.43 12.44
C LEU A 14 -11.76 12.77 12.91
N GLU A 15 -12.83 13.55 13.12
CA GLU A 15 -14.18 13.03 13.42
C GLU A 15 -14.95 12.66 12.15
N ASP A 16 -14.59 13.27 11.01
CA ASP A 16 -15.18 12.98 9.70
C ASP A 16 -14.08 12.90 8.64
N ILE A 17 -13.28 11.84 8.73
CA ILE A 17 -12.18 11.59 7.79
C ILE A 17 -12.73 11.44 6.37
N PRO A 18 -13.74 10.61 6.07
CA PRO A 18 -14.19 10.43 4.69
C PRO A 18 -14.71 11.72 4.05
N GLY A 19 -15.53 12.50 4.78
CA GLY A 19 -16.23 13.67 4.25
C GLY A 19 -15.36 14.91 4.08
N THR A 20 -14.38 15.12 4.98
CA THR A 20 -13.60 16.38 4.99
C THR A 20 -12.20 16.25 4.43
N SER A 21 -11.70 15.04 4.17
CA SER A 21 -10.33 14.82 3.70
C SER A 21 -10.21 14.38 2.25
N GLY A 22 -11.34 14.22 1.55
CA GLY A 22 -11.35 13.64 0.21
C GLY A 22 -10.94 12.16 0.21
N ARG A 23 -11.55 11.39 1.12
CA ARG A 23 -11.37 9.94 1.25
C ARG A 23 -10.00 9.45 1.73
N ILE A 24 -9.31 10.19 2.62
CA ILE A 24 -8.11 9.67 3.32
C ILE A 24 -8.42 8.39 4.12
N ASP A 25 -9.69 8.13 4.47
CA ASP A 25 -10.12 6.86 5.10
C ASP A 25 -9.69 5.63 4.27
N ILE A 26 -9.78 5.73 2.94
CA ILE A 26 -9.31 4.67 2.02
C ILE A 26 -7.82 4.46 2.18
N LEU A 27 -7.03 5.55 2.18
CA LEU A 27 -5.58 5.49 2.33
C LEU A 27 -5.19 4.92 3.71
N CYS A 28 -5.90 5.29 4.77
CA CYS A 28 -5.71 4.73 6.11
C CYS A 28 -5.94 3.21 6.13
N ARG A 29 -7.04 2.71 5.55
CA ARG A 29 -7.27 1.26 5.43
C ARG A 29 -6.18 0.58 4.61
N CYS A 30 -5.74 1.20 3.52
CA CYS A 30 -4.67 0.64 2.70
C CYS A 30 -3.35 0.53 3.47
N ILE A 31 -3.01 1.54 4.29
CA ILE A 31 -1.84 1.50 5.18
C ILE A 31 -1.99 0.35 6.19
N ASN A 32 -3.17 0.19 6.79
CA ASN A 32 -3.43 -0.91 7.71
C ASN A 32 -3.22 -2.26 7.02
N SER A 33 -3.83 -2.48 5.86
CA SER A 33 -3.67 -3.72 5.07
C SER A 33 -2.24 -3.95 4.59
N ALA A 34 -1.48 -2.89 4.33
CA ALA A 34 -0.09 -2.98 3.87
C ALA A 34 0.88 -3.36 4.99
N PHE A 35 0.68 -2.85 6.20
CA PHE A 35 1.67 -2.99 7.27
C PHE A 35 1.25 -3.91 8.42
N VAL A 36 0.01 -3.85 8.87
CA VAL A 36 -0.36 -4.41 10.18
C VAL A 36 -0.46 -5.94 10.13
N LEU A 37 0.16 -6.59 11.11
CA LEU A 37 0.01 -7.99 11.45
C LEU A 37 -0.52 -8.13 12.89
N SER A 38 -0.97 -9.33 13.27
CA SER A 38 -1.50 -9.57 14.61
C SER A 38 -0.52 -9.25 15.76
N HIS A 39 0.78 -9.46 15.53
CA HIS A 39 1.82 -9.26 16.55
C HIS A 39 2.93 -8.30 16.07
N GLY A 40 2.64 -7.40 15.14
CA GLY A 40 3.63 -6.44 14.66
C GLY A 40 3.24 -5.76 13.36
N ILE A 41 4.25 -5.35 12.61
CA ILE A 41 4.09 -4.78 11.28
C ILE A 41 5.10 -5.41 10.31
N ARG A 42 4.74 -5.48 9.03
CA ARG A 42 5.65 -5.84 7.93
C ARG A 42 6.76 -4.78 7.85
N ARG A 43 8.01 -5.20 8.03
CA ARG A 43 9.19 -4.31 8.09
C ARG A 43 9.88 -4.14 6.72
N ASP A 44 9.53 -5.01 5.81
CA ASP A 44 9.99 -5.17 4.44
C ASP A 44 9.06 -4.51 3.41
N VAL A 45 8.03 -3.80 3.86
CA VAL A 45 7.09 -3.07 3.01
C VAL A 45 7.42 -1.58 2.98
N ASP A 46 7.30 -0.97 1.80
CA ASP A 46 7.27 0.46 1.58
C ASP A 46 5.93 0.85 0.94
N ALA A 47 5.29 1.89 1.46
CA ALA A 47 4.03 2.39 0.93
C ALA A 47 4.16 3.85 0.50
N TYR A 48 3.72 4.14 -0.73
CA TYR A 48 3.70 5.49 -1.29
C TYR A 48 2.24 5.91 -1.51
N LEU A 49 1.86 7.03 -0.91
CA LEU A 49 0.54 7.64 -1.03
C LEU A 49 0.70 8.93 -1.82
N ILE A 50 0.06 9.01 -2.98
CA ILE A 50 -0.01 10.23 -3.78
C ILE A 50 -1.35 10.90 -3.46
N LEU A 51 -1.33 12.15 -3.03
CA LEU A 51 -2.50 12.94 -2.67
C LEU A 51 -2.64 14.12 -3.64
N ARG A 52 -3.82 14.25 -4.27
CA ARG A 52 -4.08 15.23 -5.34
C ARG A 52 -5.21 16.22 -5.03
N GLY A 53 -5.79 16.16 -3.84
CA GLY A 53 -6.93 17.00 -3.45
C GLY A 53 -6.55 18.46 -3.24
N GLY A 54 -7.24 19.36 -3.94
CA GLY A 54 -7.30 20.80 -3.70
C GLY A 54 -6.08 21.64 -4.10
N GLY A 55 -4.92 21.05 -4.33
CA GLY A 55 -3.67 21.77 -4.58
C GLY A 55 -2.61 20.95 -5.31
N ALA A 56 -1.36 21.41 -5.26
CA ALA A 56 -0.23 20.68 -5.84
C ALA A 56 -0.04 19.32 -5.15
N ALA A 57 0.23 18.28 -5.94
CA ALA A 57 0.34 16.92 -5.43
C ALA A 57 1.43 16.79 -4.36
N LYS A 58 1.10 16.10 -3.27
CA LYS A 58 2.05 15.66 -2.25
C LYS A 58 2.14 14.14 -2.28
N THR A 59 3.35 13.62 -2.12
CA THR A 59 3.56 12.18 -1.89
C THR A 59 4.03 11.95 -0.45
N ILE A 60 3.39 11.01 0.24
CA ILE A 60 3.82 10.49 1.54
C ILE A 60 4.43 9.10 1.34
N HIS A 61 5.64 8.90 1.89
CA HIS A 61 6.33 7.61 1.93
C HIS A 61 6.32 7.08 3.36
N LEU A 62 5.73 5.90 3.54
CA LEU A 62 5.79 5.12 4.77
C LEU A 62 6.78 3.97 4.57
N ARG A 63 7.80 3.90 5.43
CA ARG A 63 8.88 2.91 5.36
C ARG A 63 8.81 1.93 6.52
N GLY A 64 8.42 0.68 6.23
CA GLY A 64 8.17 -0.39 7.21
C GLY A 64 9.26 -0.55 8.26
N ARG A 65 10.53 -0.60 7.84
CA ARG A 65 11.68 -0.78 8.76
C ARG A 65 11.76 0.29 9.86
N ASP A 66 11.36 1.52 9.54
CA ASP A 66 11.53 2.71 10.37
C ASP A 66 10.22 3.11 11.09
N LEU A 67 9.07 2.60 10.65
CA LEU A 67 7.75 2.93 11.19
C LEU A 67 7.64 2.61 12.69
N ARG A 68 7.02 3.54 13.43
CA ARG A 68 6.66 3.39 14.85
C ARG A 68 5.27 3.98 15.07
N HIS A 69 4.59 3.54 16.13
CA HIS A 69 3.29 4.06 16.55
C HIS A 69 2.17 3.96 15.50
N LEU A 70 2.26 2.98 14.59
CA LEU A 70 1.17 2.64 13.69
C LEU A 70 0.24 1.66 14.42
N ASN A 71 -1.02 2.05 14.60
CA ASN A 71 -2.07 1.22 15.20
C ASN A 71 -3.06 0.78 14.13
N PRO A 72 -3.79 -0.34 14.33
CA PRO A 72 -4.76 -0.88 13.38
C PRO A 72 -6.09 -0.09 13.37
N ASP A 73 -6.03 1.24 13.33
CA ASP A 73 -7.21 2.10 13.31
C ASP A 73 -7.01 3.29 12.35
N GLU A 74 -8.10 3.73 11.74
CA GLU A 74 -8.05 4.79 10.73
C GLU A 74 -7.73 6.16 11.33
N ARG A 75 -8.16 6.43 12.56
CA ARG A 75 -8.09 7.76 13.18
C ARG A 75 -6.66 8.12 13.56
N THR A 76 -5.94 7.22 14.21
CA THR A 76 -4.53 7.46 14.59
C THR A 76 -3.63 7.50 13.37
N THR A 77 -3.91 6.66 12.36
CA THR A 77 -3.25 6.71 11.05
C THR A 77 -3.50 8.04 10.35
N ALA A 78 -4.75 8.51 10.29
CA ALA A 78 -5.09 9.81 9.73
C ALA A 78 -4.40 10.96 10.49
N ALA A 79 -4.26 10.86 11.81
CA ALA A 79 -3.51 11.84 12.60
C ALA A 79 -2.01 11.88 12.25
N LEU A 80 -1.40 10.73 11.92
CA LEU A 80 -0.01 10.67 11.41
C LEU A 80 0.10 11.31 10.02
N LEU A 81 -0.84 11.02 9.11
CA LEU A 81 -0.89 11.64 7.79
C LEU A 81 -1.11 13.15 7.88
N LYS A 82 -2.00 13.61 8.76
CA LYS A 82 -2.24 15.03 9.05
C LYS A 82 -0.96 15.75 9.47
N LYS A 83 -0.13 15.14 10.34
CA LYS A 83 1.19 15.68 10.72
C LYS A 83 2.13 15.79 9.53
N ALA A 84 2.15 14.79 8.64
CA ALA A 84 2.96 14.85 7.43
C ALA A 84 2.48 15.93 6.45
N LEU A 85 1.18 16.10 6.26
CA LEU A 85 0.60 17.10 5.36
C LEU A 85 0.78 18.54 5.84
N ALA A 86 0.95 18.74 7.16
CA ALA A 86 1.27 20.03 7.76
C ALA A 86 2.69 20.53 7.45
N LEU A 87 3.58 19.68 6.92
CA LEU A 87 4.90 20.09 6.49
C LEU A 87 4.85 20.71 5.09
N GLU A 88 5.68 21.74 4.90
CA GLU A 88 6.00 22.25 3.58
C GLU A 88 6.70 21.17 2.76
N ALA A 89 6.17 20.92 1.57
CA ALA A 89 6.60 19.84 0.71
C ALA A 89 7.50 20.42 -0.39
N GLU A 90 8.75 19.96 -0.43
CA GLU A 90 9.73 20.26 -1.48
C GLU A 90 10.03 18.99 -2.29
N SER A 91 10.87 19.06 -3.31
CA SER A 91 11.25 17.88 -4.12
C SER A 91 11.99 16.79 -3.34
N ARG A 92 12.65 17.15 -2.24
CA ARG A 92 13.35 16.22 -1.33
C ARG A 92 12.38 15.61 -0.30
N TRP A 93 12.70 14.40 0.14
CA TRP A 93 11.98 13.75 1.24
C TRP A 93 12.25 14.44 2.58
N THR A 94 11.21 14.99 3.19
CA THR A 94 11.24 15.56 4.55
C THR A 94 10.64 14.57 5.53
N LYS A 95 11.33 14.27 6.62
CA LYS A 95 10.83 13.36 7.67
C LYS A 95 9.77 14.06 8.52
N SER A 96 8.60 13.43 8.67
CA SER A 96 7.52 13.89 9.56
C SER A 96 7.57 13.20 10.91
N THR A 97 7.48 11.87 10.91
CA THR A 97 7.54 11.02 12.10
C THR A 97 8.41 9.79 11.80
N PRO A 98 8.75 8.93 12.77
CA PRO A 98 9.54 7.74 12.50
C PRO A 98 8.92 6.88 11.38
N GLY A 99 9.65 6.74 10.28
CA GLY A 99 9.22 6.00 9.09
C GLY A 99 8.23 6.69 8.17
N ILE A 100 7.85 7.95 8.41
CA ILE A 100 6.94 8.71 7.54
C ILE A 100 7.65 9.94 6.99
N PHE A 101 7.68 10.04 5.67
CA PHE A 101 8.32 11.11 4.92
C PHE A 101 7.31 11.74 3.96
N VAL A 102 7.50 13.00 3.62
CA VAL A 102 6.66 13.74 2.67
C VAL A 102 7.54 14.49 1.68
N ARG A 103 7.06 14.62 0.45
CA ARG A 103 7.65 15.47 -0.58
C ARG A 103 6.57 16.02 -1.50
N ALA A 104 6.91 17.03 -2.29
CA ALA A 104 6.13 17.44 -3.45
C ALA A 104 6.36 16.47 -4.61
N GLY A 105 5.33 16.26 -5.41
CA GLY A 105 5.40 15.44 -6.62
C GLY A 105 4.36 14.32 -6.66
N ASP A 106 4.25 13.74 -7.84
CA ASP A 106 3.23 12.78 -8.25
C ASP A 106 3.87 11.45 -8.73
N LEU A 107 3.07 10.58 -9.36
CA LEU A 107 3.41 9.25 -9.84
C LEU A 107 4.66 9.25 -10.72
N ALA A 108 4.72 10.14 -11.72
CA ALA A 108 5.85 10.25 -12.65
C ALA A 108 7.17 10.64 -11.97
N ASP A 109 7.10 11.27 -10.80
CA ASP A 109 8.29 11.75 -10.09
C ASP A 109 8.93 10.64 -9.23
N LEU A 110 8.29 9.49 -9.06
CA LEU A 110 8.74 8.46 -8.13
C LEU A 110 9.83 7.58 -8.74
N SER A 111 11.01 7.62 -8.14
CA SER A 111 12.17 6.84 -8.59
C SER A 111 12.06 5.34 -8.33
N ILE A 112 11.08 4.89 -7.54
CA ILE A 112 10.87 3.46 -7.23
C ILE A 112 10.60 2.65 -8.50
N PHE A 113 9.96 3.27 -9.49
CA PHE A 113 9.64 2.63 -10.77
C PHE A 113 10.86 2.38 -11.65
N ARG A 114 12.05 2.84 -11.25
CA ARG A 114 13.31 2.59 -11.97
C ARG A 114 13.94 1.24 -11.62
N GLY A 115 13.39 0.50 -10.65
CA GLY A 115 13.86 -0.83 -10.26
C GLY A 115 12.71 -1.78 -9.98
N GLY A 116 12.91 -3.06 -10.25
CA GLY A 116 11.90 -4.10 -10.06
C GLY A 116 10.78 -4.08 -11.11
N THR A 117 9.85 -5.04 -11.00
CA THR A 117 8.67 -5.13 -11.86
C THR A 117 7.56 -4.22 -11.33
N THR A 118 6.87 -3.49 -12.21
CA THR A 118 5.69 -2.69 -11.85
C THR A 118 4.42 -3.45 -12.20
N TYR A 119 3.50 -3.56 -11.24
CA TYR A 119 2.20 -4.20 -11.40
C TYR A 119 1.10 -3.16 -11.20
N TYR A 120 0.22 -3.01 -12.18
CA TYR A 120 -0.98 -2.19 -12.06
C TYR A 120 -2.17 -3.07 -11.69
N LEU A 121 -2.73 -2.89 -10.49
CA LEU A 121 -3.89 -3.64 -10.05
C LEU A 121 -5.17 -3.10 -10.71
N ARG A 122 -5.77 -3.91 -11.60
CA ARG A 122 -7.00 -3.60 -12.33
C ARG A 122 -7.78 -4.88 -12.65
N GLU A 123 -9.11 -4.79 -12.67
CA GLU A 123 -10.00 -5.95 -12.73
C GLU A 123 -9.88 -6.77 -14.02
N ASP A 124 -9.52 -6.13 -15.13
CA ASP A 124 -9.31 -6.74 -16.45
C ASP A 124 -7.91 -7.33 -16.65
N GLY A 125 -7.06 -7.28 -15.62
CA GLY A 125 -5.71 -7.82 -15.64
C GLY A 125 -5.65 -9.35 -15.57
N SER A 126 -4.44 -9.87 -15.75
CA SER A 126 -4.17 -11.31 -15.56
C SER A 126 -4.28 -11.69 -14.08
N ASP A 127 -4.84 -12.86 -13.76
CA ASP A 127 -4.99 -13.29 -12.37
C ASP A 127 -3.63 -13.43 -11.67
N HIS A 128 -3.46 -12.73 -10.55
CA HIS A 128 -2.23 -12.67 -9.77
C HIS A 128 -1.67 -14.04 -9.33
N ARG A 129 -2.52 -15.06 -9.17
CA ARG A 129 -2.09 -16.40 -8.73
C ARG A 129 -1.27 -17.13 -9.80
N GLY A 130 -1.50 -16.81 -11.08
CA GLY A 130 -0.78 -17.40 -12.20
C GLY A 130 0.54 -16.69 -12.55
N LEU A 131 0.79 -15.51 -11.96
CA LEU A 131 1.93 -14.68 -12.31
C LEU A 131 3.11 -14.93 -11.38
N PRO A 132 4.36 -14.94 -11.86
CA PRO A 132 5.55 -14.97 -11.02
C PRO A 132 5.78 -13.57 -10.40
N LEU A 133 4.87 -13.13 -9.52
CA LEU A 133 4.98 -11.87 -8.79
C LEU A 133 6.37 -11.73 -8.16
N ALA A 134 7.09 -10.71 -8.61
CA ALA A 134 8.40 -10.38 -8.07
C ALA A 134 8.25 -9.88 -6.63
N ARG A 135 9.10 -10.38 -5.72
CA ARG A 135 9.08 -9.95 -4.31
C ARG A 135 9.39 -8.47 -4.13
N ASP A 136 10.24 -7.93 -4.99
CA ASP A 136 10.60 -6.52 -5.09
C ASP A 136 9.67 -5.73 -6.04
N GLY A 137 8.49 -6.30 -6.36
CA GLY A 137 7.51 -5.70 -7.23
C GLY A 137 6.85 -4.45 -6.63
N THR A 138 6.59 -3.45 -7.48
CA THR A 138 5.83 -2.26 -7.11
C THR A 138 4.38 -2.39 -7.57
N PHE A 139 3.44 -2.46 -6.63
CA PHE A 139 2.01 -2.55 -6.91
C PHE A 139 1.36 -1.17 -6.89
N VAL A 140 0.75 -0.77 -8.01
CA VAL A 140 0.04 0.49 -8.19
C VAL A 140 -1.46 0.24 -8.17
N LEU A 141 -2.16 1.08 -7.42
CA LEU A 141 -3.61 0.99 -7.23
C LEU A 141 -4.20 2.39 -7.01
N GLY A 142 -5.42 2.58 -7.50
CA GLY A 142 -6.20 3.79 -7.34
C GLY A 142 -7.09 3.76 -6.10
N ASP A 143 -7.67 4.90 -5.78
CA ASP A 143 -8.78 5.00 -4.83
C ASP A 143 -10.11 4.60 -5.51
N HIS A 144 -11.23 5.02 -4.91
CA HIS A 144 -12.58 4.80 -5.43
C HIS A 144 -12.87 5.36 -6.84
N ILE A 145 -12.03 6.25 -7.38
CA ILE A 145 -12.16 6.78 -8.75
C ILE A 145 -11.35 5.94 -9.75
N GLY A 146 -10.26 5.32 -9.29
CA GLY A 146 -9.30 4.61 -10.15
C GLY A 146 -8.15 5.49 -10.62
N LEU A 147 -7.37 5.01 -11.58
CA LEU A 147 -6.30 5.78 -12.22
C LEU A 147 -6.86 6.50 -13.46
N SER A 148 -6.31 7.67 -13.76
CA SER A 148 -6.66 8.41 -14.97
C SER A 148 -5.95 7.84 -16.21
N GLU A 149 -6.42 8.17 -17.41
CA GLU A 149 -5.73 7.80 -18.66
C GLU A 149 -4.27 8.30 -18.70
N ALA A 150 -3.99 9.45 -18.08
CA ALA A 150 -2.62 9.96 -17.96
C ALA A 150 -1.75 9.09 -17.04
N ASP A 151 -2.32 8.58 -15.94
CA ASP A 151 -1.64 7.63 -15.06
C ASP A 151 -1.38 6.31 -15.76
N GLU A 152 -2.38 5.81 -16.50
CA GLU A 152 -2.24 4.58 -17.28
C GLU A 152 -1.17 4.72 -18.37
N ALA A 153 -1.07 5.88 -19.03
CA ALA A 153 0.00 6.15 -19.99
C ALA A 153 1.39 6.17 -19.34
N ILE A 154 1.52 6.73 -18.13
CA ILE A 154 2.77 6.67 -17.36
C ILE A 154 3.13 5.22 -17.04
N LEU A 155 2.18 4.43 -16.53
CA LEU A 155 2.40 3.03 -16.18
C LEU A 155 2.73 2.17 -17.40
N ALA A 156 2.07 2.42 -18.54
CA ALA A 156 2.40 1.75 -19.80
C ALA A 156 3.82 2.08 -20.26
N GLY A 157 4.26 3.34 -20.13
CA GLY A 157 5.64 3.76 -20.41
C GLY A 157 6.68 3.12 -19.49
N LEU A 158 6.28 2.72 -18.29
CA LEU A 158 7.09 1.96 -17.33
C LEU A 158 7.07 0.44 -17.59
N GLY A 159 6.27 -0.03 -18.55
CA GLY A 159 6.10 -1.46 -18.82
C GLY A 159 5.32 -2.19 -17.73
N ALA A 160 4.37 -1.53 -17.07
CA ALA A 160 3.60 -2.13 -15.99
C ALA A 160 2.74 -3.30 -16.50
N GLU A 161 2.78 -4.42 -15.77
CA GLU A 161 1.90 -5.56 -16.00
C GLU A 161 0.53 -5.32 -15.34
N ILE A 162 -0.56 -5.52 -16.07
CA ILE A 162 -1.91 -5.34 -15.53
C ILE A 162 -2.34 -6.65 -14.85
N VAL A 163 -2.65 -6.56 -13.56
CA VAL A 163 -2.89 -7.72 -12.68
C VAL A 163 -4.23 -7.59 -11.99
N SER A 164 -5.01 -8.67 -12.03
CA SER A 164 -6.28 -8.79 -11.31
C SER A 164 -6.13 -9.65 -10.06
N VAL A 165 -6.77 -9.22 -8.97
CA VAL A 165 -6.83 -9.98 -7.71
C VAL A 165 -8.10 -10.84 -7.60
N GLY A 166 -8.99 -10.78 -8.60
CA GLY A 166 -10.19 -11.59 -8.67
C GLY A 166 -11.30 -10.97 -9.53
N PRO A 167 -12.44 -11.67 -9.68
CA PRO A 167 -13.50 -11.30 -10.62
C PRO A 167 -14.42 -10.17 -10.15
N LYS A 168 -14.17 -9.60 -8.96
CA LYS A 168 -14.98 -8.52 -8.37
C LYS A 168 -14.13 -7.27 -8.26
N SER A 169 -14.74 -6.11 -8.51
CA SER A 169 -14.14 -4.83 -8.15
C SER A 169 -14.10 -4.74 -6.62
N LEU A 170 -12.90 -4.61 -6.07
CA LEU A 170 -12.64 -4.60 -4.64
C LEU A 170 -12.15 -3.22 -4.21
N HIS A 171 -12.33 -2.91 -2.92
CA HIS A 171 -11.62 -1.78 -2.35
C HIS A 171 -10.11 -2.01 -2.38
N ALA A 172 -9.39 -0.91 -2.60
CA ALA A 172 -7.93 -0.83 -2.66
C ALA A 172 -7.23 -1.62 -1.54
N ASP A 173 -7.73 -1.50 -0.30
CA ASP A 173 -7.16 -2.15 0.87
C ASP A 173 -7.35 -3.68 0.84
N HIS A 174 -8.44 -4.19 0.26
CA HIS A 174 -8.63 -5.63 0.06
C HIS A 174 -7.66 -6.20 -0.98
N CYS A 175 -7.39 -5.46 -2.06
CA CYS A 175 -6.40 -5.85 -3.06
C CYS A 175 -5.01 -6.03 -2.42
N ILE A 176 -4.63 -5.12 -1.52
CA ILE A 176 -3.38 -5.22 -0.76
C ILE A 176 -3.34 -6.49 0.10
N VAL A 177 -4.43 -6.82 0.80
CA VAL A 177 -4.51 -8.06 1.61
C VAL A 177 -4.31 -9.30 0.75
N LEU A 178 -4.93 -9.36 -0.42
CA LEU A 178 -4.82 -10.51 -1.32
C LEU A 178 -3.41 -10.67 -1.89
N ILE A 179 -2.77 -9.57 -2.30
CA ILE A 179 -1.38 -9.59 -2.77
C ILE A 179 -0.43 -10.02 -1.64
N ASN A 180 -0.56 -9.43 -0.46
CA ASN A 180 0.26 -9.81 0.69
C ASN A 180 0.09 -11.29 1.05
N ASN A 181 -1.13 -11.81 1.03
CA ASN A 181 -1.39 -13.22 1.29
C ASN A 181 -0.73 -14.14 0.25
N GLU A 182 -0.82 -13.79 -1.03
CA GLU A 182 -0.19 -14.57 -2.10
C GLU A 182 1.34 -14.57 -1.99
N LEU A 183 1.94 -13.41 -1.70
CA LEU A 183 3.38 -13.30 -1.46
C LEU A 183 3.79 -14.16 -0.26
N ASP A 184 3.10 -14.05 0.89
CA ASP A 184 3.36 -14.85 2.09
C ASP A 184 3.35 -16.35 1.80
N ARG A 185 2.38 -16.84 1.03
CA ARG A 185 2.25 -18.27 0.68
C ARG A 185 3.42 -18.78 -0.15
N ARG A 186 4.00 -17.93 -1.00
CA ARG A 186 5.19 -18.24 -1.81
C ARG A 186 6.47 -18.15 -0.99
N GLU A 187 6.46 -17.42 0.12
CA GLU A 187 7.61 -17.33 1.01
C GLU A 187 7.82 -18.58 1.85
N VAL A 188 6.74 -19.31 2.16
CA VAL A 188 6.83 -20.54 2.94
C VAL A 188 7.68 -21.55 2.16
N PRO A 189 8.89 -21.92 2.66
CA PRO A 189 9.59 -23.09 2.13
C PRO A 189 8.64 -24.25 2.36
N SER A 190 8.36 -25.04 1.33
CA SER A 190 7.55 -26.25 1.41
C SER A 190 7.87 -27.01 2.70
N HIS A 191 7.00 -26.92 3.71
CA HIS A 191 7.22 -27.66 4.94
C HIS A 191 7.00 -29.14 4.58
N PRO A 192 7.97 -30.05 4.79
CA PRO A 192 7.71 -31.46 4.57
C PRO A 192 6.57 -31.86 5.51
N ALA A 193 5.58 -32.58 4.98
CA ALA A 193 4.49 -33.12 5.77
C ALA A 193 5.07 -33.95 6.93
N GLY A 194 5.12 -33.35 8.12
CA GLY A 194 5.56 -34.01 9.34
C GLY A 194 4.52 -35.03 9.76
N GLY A 195 4.69 -36.28 9.34
CA GLY A 195 3.95 -37.41 9.85
C GLY A 195 4.09 -37.49 11.37
N ARG A 196 2.99 -37.30 12.09
CA ARG A 196 2.88 -37.80 13.46
C ARG A 196 2.58 -39.29 13.38
N GLU A 197 3.63 -40.11 13.33
CA GLU A 197 3.52 -41.48 13.83
C GLU A 197 3.23 -41.40 15.33
N ARG A 198 1.98 -41.71 15.70
CA ARG A 198 1.66 -42.10 17.07
C ARG A 198 2.39 -43.41 17.34
N ARG A 199 3.49 -43.34 18.10
CA ARG A 199 4.00 -44.52 18.80
C ARG A 199 2.95 -44.97 19.80
N THR A 200 2.34 -46.10 19.52
CA THR A 200 1.65 -46.92 20.52
C THR A 200 2.73 -47.46 21.46
N ASN A 201 2.79 -46.95 22.68
CA ASN A 201 3.51 -47.66 23.74
C ASN A 201 2.63 -48.84 24.15
N GLY A 202 3.11 -50.03 23.80
CA GLY A 202 2.64 -51.29 24.35
C GLY A 202 3.13 -51.48 25.79
N ASP A 203 2.39 -52.34 26.46
CA ASP A 203 2.55 -52.93 27.78
C ASP A 203 4.00 -53.19 28.22
N GLU A 204 4.31 -52.78 29.45
CA GLU A 204 4.99 -53.56 30.51
C GLU A 204 4.88 -52.84 31.87
#